data_AF-A0A5M3MBB5-F1
#
_entry.id   AF-A0A5M3MBB5-F1
#
_cell.length_a   1.000
_cell.length_b   1.000
_cell.length_c   1.000
_cell.angle_alpha   90.00
_cell.angle_beta   90.00
_cell.angle_gamma   90.00
#
_symmetry.space_group_name_H-M   'P 1'
#
loop_
_entity.id
_entity.type
_entity.pdbx_description
1 polymer ?
#
loop_
_entity_poly.entity_id
_entity_poly.type
_entity_poly.pdbx_seq_one_letter_code
_entity_poly.pdbx_strand_id
1 'polypeptide(L)'
;MLAEMSLVKQNLENICSAVTASIQQLSGSMTSYSRFVAAVTRLPDEILSEIFERACAPSDMSFTSSGHTSWRDASLTSHRLVCADVSQVCQRWRRVALATPRLWTAFSLNVHKRTIWALPIPLEMIERASSMPVFLSFTLRASDYENIPPLAITDGGSNIALGKVKGVDVDAYSTMHISDILDWLPAFPRLQRLRLKGVSTRNWPWDEPPSWLRRLTHLHLKLTDLRSAETLLAAPGGAWDSLVSLTLEDAGVLDPLPILTSFPRLEELFLLSAMSLAANPNQGGGGGGTQPPIVVHARLRRLSLCIRARQRVAPFFAGMALPALRRLGVCAETGEWMHAGALVLDALVERSRCRLESLVLSAVHTPFARETRELAERFGERWGVPDVRVNWGEREEMRYVEACKADWYS
;
A
#
# COMPACT_ATOMS: atom_id res chain seq x y z
N MET A 1 33.69 45.81 50.76
CA MET A 1 32.36 46.29 51.22
C MET A 1 31.64 47.21 50.23
N LEU A 2 32.01 48.50 50.04
CA LEU A 2 31.26 49.39 49.11
C LEU A 2 31.26 48.92 47.64
N ALA A 3 32.41 48.43 47.14
CA ALA A 3 32.51 47.88 45.78
C ALA A 3 31.68 46.60 45.59
N GLU A 4 31.65 45.73 46.60
CA GLU A 4 30.84 44.49 46.59
C GLU A 4 29.34 44.80 46.63
N MET A 5 28.91 45.78 47.43
CA MET A 5 27.52 46.24 47.45
C MET A 5 27.10 46.86 46.11
N SER A 6 27.99 47.62 45.46
CA SER A 6 27.74 48.16 44.11
C SER A 6 27.59 47.05 43.07
N LEU A 7 28.43 46.01 43.13
CA LEU A 7 28.36 44.86 42.24
C LEU A 7 27.07 44.06 42.43
N VAL A 8 26.66 43.81 43.69
CA VAL A 8 25.40 43.12 44.00
C VAL A 8 24.20 43.92 43.49
N LYS A 9 24.19 45.24 43.69
CA LYS A 9 23.13 46.13 43.18
C LYS A 9 23.03 46.05 41.65
N GLN A 10 24.16 46.15 40.95
CA GLN A 10 24.19 46.07 39.49
C GLN A 10 23.70 44.69 38.99
N ASN A 11 24.08 43.60 39.68
CA ASN A 11 23.59 42.27 39.36
C ASN A 11 22.07 42.15 39.55
N LEU A 12 21.52 42.71 40.63
CA LEU A 12 20.07 42.74 40.85
C LEU A 12 19.35 43.55 39.76
N GLU A 13 19.89 44.70 39.38
CA GLU A 13 19.33 45.52 38.29
C GLU A 13 19.34 44.77 36.95
N ASN A 14 20.44 44.07 36.64
CA ASN A 14 20.55 43.24 35.43
C ASN A 14 19.54 42.09 35.45
N ILE A 15 19.37 41.41 36.59
CA ILE A 15 18.39 40.33 36.76
C ILE A 15 16.96 40.88 36.60
N CYS A 16 16.63 41.99 37.24
CA CYS A 16 15.32 42.63 37.12
C CYS A 16 15.02 43.05 35.67
N SER A 17 16.02 43.57 34.96
CA SER A 17 15.89 43.92 33.54
C SER A 17 15.62 42.68 32.67
N ALA A 18 16.40 41.61 32.85
CA ALA A 18 16.24 40.36 32.11
C ALA A 18 14.87 39.69 32.36
N VAL A 19 14.40 39.70 33.60
CA VAL A 19 13.07 39.18 33.98
C VAL A 19 11.97 40.02 33.32
N THR A 20 12.08 41.34 33.33
CA THR A 20 11.10 42.25 32.71
C THR A 20 11.03 42.04 31.19
N ALA A 21 12.19 41.90 30.53
CA ALA A 21 12.26 41.60 29.10
C ALA A 21 11.58 40.24 28.78
N SER A 22 11.81 39.22 29.61
CA SER A 22 11.20 37.90 29.44
C SER A 22 9.67 37.95 29.61
N ILE A 23 9.16 38.72 30.58
CA ILE A 23 7.71 38.93 30.79
C ILE A 23 7.09 39.63 29.57
N GLN A 24 7.75 40.66 29.03
CA GLN A 24 7.27 41.37 27.84
C GLN A 24 7.24 40.44 26.62
N GLN A 25 8.27 39.61 26.42
CA GLN A 25 8.31 38.63 25.33
C GLN A 25 7.20 37.57 25.46
N LEU A 26 6.96 37.05 26.66
CA LEU A 26 5.87 36.11 26.93
C LEU A 26 4.50 36.74 26.67
N SER A 27 4.28 37.99 27.10
CA SER A 27 3.03 38.72 26.88
C SER A 27 2.77 38.97 25.38
N GLY A 28 3.81 39.34 24.62
CA GLY A 28 3.72 39.48 23.17
C GLY A 28 3.39 38.15 22.47
N SER A 29 3.99 37.05 22.96
CA SER A 29 3.72 35.70 22.46
C SER A 29 2.29 35.25 22.76
N MET A 30 1.79 35.48 23.98
CA MET A 30 0.40 35.18 24.36
C MET A 30 -0.61 35.94 23.52
N THR A 31 -0.36 37.22 23.22
CA THR A 31 -1.24 38.03 22.37
C THR A 31 -1.27 37.49 20.93
N SER A 32 -0.11 37.12 20.40
CA SER A 32 0.01 36.52 19.07
C SER A 32 -0.71 35.17 19.00
N TYR A 33 -0.53 34.33 20.02
CA TYR A 33 -1.23 33.05 20.14
C TYR A 33 -2.75 33.23 20.27
N SER A 34 -3.21 34.19 21.06
CA SER A 34 -4.64 34.52 21.18
C SER A 34 -5.25 34.92 19.84
N ARG A 35 -4.56 35.76 19.04
CA ARG A 35 -5.02 36.13 17.69
C ARG A 35 -5.12 34.93 16.76
N PHE A 36 -4.12 34.04 16.81
CA PHE A 36 -4.12 32.82 16.02
C PHE A 36 -5.26 31.87 16.42
N VAL A 37 -5.44 31.62 17.72
CA VAL A 37 -6.56 30.81 18.24
C VAL A 37 -7.90 31.43 17.85
N ALA A 38 -8.04 32.76 17.92
CA ALA A 38 -9.24 33.45 17.49
C ALA A 38 -9.52 33.27 15.97
N ALA A 39 -8.48 33.26 15.13
CA ALA A 39 -8.64 32.98 13.71
C ALA A 39 -9.07 31.52 13.46
N VAL A 40 -8.40 30.56 14.08
CA VAL A 40 -8.70 29.12 13.94
C VAL A 40 -10.11 28.79 14.45
N THR A 41 -10.53 29.40 15.56
CA THR A 41 -11.88 29.19 16.13
C THR A 41 -12.99 29.85 15.32
N ARG A 42 -12.67 30.67 14.31
CA ARG A 42 -13.63 31.30 13.38
C ARG A 42 -13.69 30.63 12.01
N LEU A 43 -12.80 29.68 11.71
CA LEU A 43 -12.87 28.91 10.46
C LEU A 43 -14.25 28.25 10.32
N PRO A 44 -14.89 28.22 9.15
CA PRO A 44 -16.13 27.46 8.93
C PRO A 44 -15.95 25.96 9.21
N ASP A 45 -17.06 25.26 9.51
CA ASP A 45 -17.02 23.82 9.85
C ASP A 45 -16.56 22.97 8.64
N GLU A 46 -16.82 23.44 7.42
CA GLU A 46 -16.37 22.83 6.17
C GLU A 46 -14.85 22.89 6.02
N ILE A 47 -14.26 24.05 6.32
CA ILE A 47 -12.80 24.25 6.26
C ILE A 47 -12.12 23.42 7.35
N LEU A 48 -12.70 23.36 8.55
CA LEU A 48 -12.20 22.46 9.61
C LEU A 48 -12.28 21.00 9.18
N SER A 49 -13.38 20.58 8.54
CA SER A 49 -13.52 19.21 8.02
C SER A 49 -12.45 18.89 6.98
N GLU A 50 -12.20 19.80 6.03
CA GLU A 50 -11.15 19.62 5.03
C GLU A 50 -9.75 19.57 5.65
N ILE A 51 -9.47 20.42 6.65
CA ILE A 51 -8.22 20.37 7.41
C ILE A 51 -8.09 19.00 8.11
N PHE A 52 -9.16 18.51 8.74
CA PHE A 52 -9.13 17.21 9.41
C PHE A 52 -8.92 16.08 8.41
N GLU A 53 -9.61 16.11 7.26
CA GLU A 53 -9.43 15.09 6.20
C GLU A 53 -7.99 15.06 5.69
N ARG A 54 -7.37 16.22 5.46
CA ARG A 54 -5.97 16.31 5.02
C ARG A 54 -4.98 15.92 6.12
N ALA A 55 -5.25 16.29 7.37
CA ALA A 55 -4.40 15.95 8.50
C ALA A 55 -4.48 14.45 8.87
N CYS A 56 -5.65 13.84 8.70
CA CYS A 56 -5.90 12.43 8.98
C CYS A 56 -5.71 11.54 7.75
N ALA A 57 -5.46 12.12 6.56
CA ALA A 57 -5.15 11.36 5.37
C ALA A 57 -3.96 10.45 5.68
N PRO A 58 -4.02 9.15 5.31
CA PRO A 58 -2.89 8.25 5.46
C PRO A 58 -1.71 8.86 4.70
N SER A 59 -0.82 9.51 5.45
CA SER A 59 0.42 10.06 4.92
C SER A 59 1.23 8.85 4.52
N ASP A 60 1.28 8.54 3.21
CA ASP A 60 1.92 7.38 2.59
C ASP A 60 2.38 6.37 3.62
N MET A 61 1.45 5.50 4.08
CA MET A 61 1.68 4.43 5.07
C MET A 61 2.64 3.34 4.55
N SER A 62 3.61 3.73 3.73
CA SER A 62 4.89 3.06 3.63
C SER A 62 5.51 3.06 5.02
N PHE A 63 5.26 1.98 5.78
CA PHE A 63 6.09 1.60 6.91
C PHE A 63 7.51 1.38 6.36
N THR A 64 8.26 2.46 6.18
CA THR A 64 9.68 2.36 5.90
C THR A 64 10.26 1.64 7.10
N SER A 65 10.65 0.37 6.88
CA SER A 65 11.16 -0.54 7.90
C SER A 65 12.53 -0.12 8.46
N SER A 66 12.89 1.15 8.34
CA SER A 66 14.14 1.72 8.81
C SER A 66 13.98 2.34 10.20
N GLY A 67 14.29 1.54 11.22
CA GLY A 67 14.98 2.05 12.41
C GLY A 67 14.14 2.28 13.67
N HIS A 68 14.16 1.29 14.57
CA HIS A 68 14.43 1.44 16.01
C HIS A 68 13.78 2.55 16.87
N THR A 69 12.64 3.16 16.52
CA THR A 69 11.87 3.89 17.55
C THR A 69 11.35 2.87 18.56
N SER A 70 11.77 2.97 19.83
CA SER A 70 11.48 1.96 20.85
C SER A 70 9.97 1.79 21.05
N TRP A 71 9.43 0.71 20.50
CA TRP A 71 8.01 0.37 20.39
C TRP A 71 7.28 0.06 21.71
N ARG A 72 7.88 0.36 22.87
CA ARG A 72 7.29 0.02 24.18
C ARG A 72 6.05 0.86 24.52
N ASP A 73 5.84 2.01 23.87
CA ASP A 73 4.66 2.87 24.10
C ASP A 73 3.68 2.95 22.91
N ALA A 74 3.87 2.14 21.86
CA ALA A 74 3.10 2.22 20.61
C ALA A 74 1.91 1.23 20.52
N SER A 75 1.28 0.89 21.65
CA SER A 75 0.00 0.19 21.60
C SER A 75 -1.10 1.22 21.30
N LEU A 76 -1.69 1.13 20.09
CA LEU A 76 -2.89 1.84 19.56
C LEU A 76 -2.68 3.07 18.65
N THR A 77 -1.47 3.50 18.30
CA THR A 77 -1.25 4.93 18.01
C THR A 77 -1.28 5.46 16.57
N SER A 78 -1.31 4.68 15.48
CA SER A 78 -0.95 5.33 14.19
C SER A 78 -2.08 6.04 13.42
N HIS A 79 -3.35 5.65 13.54
CA HIS A 79 -4.47 6.35 12.87
C HIS A 79 -5.63 6.71 13.79
N ARG A 80 -5.83 5.92 14.87
CA ARG A 80 -6.82 6.24 15.90
C ARG A 80 -6.52 7.57 16.59
N LEU A 81 -5.24 7.94 16.71
CA LEU A 81 -4.86 9.19 17.34
C LEU A 81 -5.31 10.39 16.52
N VAL A 82 -5.02 10.50 15.22
CA VAL A 82 -5.27 11.81 14.55
C VAL A 82 -6.74 12.24 14.59
N CYS A 83 -7.69 11.36 14.26
CA CYS A 83 -9.13 11.68 14.35
C CYS A 83 -9.60 11.89 15.80
N ALA A 84 -9.08 11.11 16.76
CA ALA A 84 -9.43 11.28 18.17
C ALA A 84 -8.82 12.57 18.74
N ASP A 85 -7.58 12.89 18.39
CA ASP A 85 -6.79 14.03 18.82
C ASP A 85 -7.44 15.33 18.36
N VAL A 86 -7.84 15.42 17.08
CA VAL A 86 -8.59 16.60 16.60
C VAL A 86 -9.93 16.73 17.35
N SER A 87 -10.55 15.60 17.72
CA SER A 87 -11.79 15.60 18.51
C SER A 87 -11.60 15.97 19.99
N GLN A 88 -10.35 16.02 20.50
CA GLN A 88 -10.05 16.45 21.87
C GLN A 88 -9.68 17.93 22.00
N VAL A 89 -9.45 18.65 20.89
CA VAL A 89 -8.99 20.05 20.94
C VAL A 89 -10.01 20.99 21.59
N CYS A 90 -11.25 20.99 21.12
CA CYS A 90 -12.35 21.73 21.74
C CYS A 90 -13.71 21.11 21.35
N GLN A 91 -14.79 21.53 22.01
CA GLN A 91 -16.14 21.02 21.73
C GLN A 91 -16.56 21.20 20.26
N ARG A 92 -16.18 22.33 19.64
CA ARG A 92 -16.47 22.60 18.23
C ARG A 92 -15.75 21.60 17.32
N TRP A 93 -14.45 21.41 17.52
CA TRP A 93 -13.66 20.46 16.72
C TRP A 93 -14.17 19.03 16.87
N ARG A 94 -14.54 18.64 18.10
CA ARG A 94 -15.20 17.35 18.35
C ARG A 94 -16.46 17.19 17.53
N ARG A 95 -17.37 18.17 17.58
CA ARG A 95 -18.64 18.14 16.83
C ARG A 95 -18.40 18.03 15.33
N VAL A 96 -17.47 18.82 14.79
CA VAL A 96 -17.11 18.77 13.37
C VAL A 96 -16.54 17.40 13.01
N ALA A 97 -15.52 16.91 13.73
CA ALA A 97 -14.90 15.63 13.45
C ALA A 97 -15.90 14.45 13.51
N LEU A 98 -16.79 14.44 14.51
CA LEU A 98 -17.86 13.43 14.62
C LEU A 98 -18.90 13.52 13.50
N ALA A 99 -19.11 14.72 12.93
CA ALA A 99 -20.03 14.97 11.83
C ALA A 99 -19.42 14.78 10.44
N THR A 100 -18.12 14.46 10.33
CA THR A 100 -17.41 14.26 9.05
C THR A 100 -17.20 12.75 8.80
N PRO A 101 -18.06 12.05 8.03
CA PRO A 101 -17.99 10.59 7.85
C PRO A 101 -16.67 10.08 7.29
N ARG A 102 -16.01 10.90 6.44
CA ARG A 102 -14.72 10.58 5.79
C ARG A 102 -13.59 10.31 6.77
N LEU A 103 -13.62 10.89 7.96
CA LEU A 103 -12.62 10.65 9.01
C LEU A 103 -12.72 9.24 9.61
N TRP A 104 -13.81 8.52 9.32
CA TRP A 104 -14.14 7.23 9.92
C TRP A 104 -14.14 6.09 8.89
N THR A 105 -13.52 6.28 7.72
CA THR A 105 -13.46 5.27 6.65
C THR A 105 -12.25 4.35 6.74
N ALA A 106 -11.20 4.71 7.49
CA ALA A 106 -9.97 3.92 7.58
C ALA A 106 -9.55 3.73 9.04
N PHE A 107 -9.32 2.48 9.45
CA PHE A 107 -8.91 2.13 10.80
C PHE A 107 -7.65 1.27 10.79
N SER A 108 -6.68 1.58 11.65
CA SER A 108 -5.56 0.70 11.95
C SER A 108 -5.71 0.12 13.36
N LEU A 109 -5.61 -1.20 13.46
CA LEU A 109 -5.77 -2.01 14.66
C LEU A 109 -4.47 -2.77 14.89
N ASN A 110 -3.78 -2.42 15.97
CA ASN A 110 -2.62 -3.17 16.43
C ASN A 110 -3.12 -4.28 17.36
N VAL A 111 -2.99 -5.53 16.93
CA VAL A 111 -3.43 -6.68 17.70
C VAL A 111 -2.23 -7.21 18.46
N HIS A 112 -2.34 -7.19 19.78
CA HIS A 112 -1.32 -7.69 20.69
C HIS A 112 -1.84 -8.90 21.44
N LYS A 113 -0.90 -9.71 21.94
CA LYS A 113 -1.18 -10.86 22.81
C LYS A 113 -2.31 -10.59 23.78
N ARG A 114 -2.21 -9.56 24.63
CA ARG A 114 -3.20 -9.28 25.70
C ARG A 114 -4.64 -9.06 25.23
N THR A 115 -4.88 -8.91 23.93
CA THR A 115 -6.21 -8.80 23.32
C THR A 115 -6.83 -10.18 22.97
N ILE A 116 -6.29 -11.29 23.53
CA ILE A 116 -6.54 -12.74 23.26
C ILE A 116 -8.01 -13.16 23.13
N TRP A 117 -8.99 -12.34 23.48
CA TRP A 117 -10.39 -12.76 23.54
C TRP A 117 -11.27 -12.19 22.41
N ALA A 118 -10.87 -11.09 21.78
CA ALA A 118 -11.67 -10.42 20.76
C ALA A 118 -10.87 -9.38 19.99
N LEU A 119 -11.00 -9.34 18.66
CA LEU A 119 -10.47 -8.21 17.89
C LEU A 119 -11.25 -6.93 18.22
N PRO A 120 -10.58 -5.82 18.58
CA PRO A 120 -11.23 -4.61 19.06
C PRO A 120 -11.75 -3.76 17.90
N ILE A 121 -12.72 -4.29 17.14
CA ILE A 121 -13.33 -3.58 16.03
C ILE A 121 -14.08 -2.36 16.58
N PRO A 122 -13.78 -1.13 16.10
CA PRO A 122 -14.41 0.08 16.58
C PRO A 122 -15.80 0.29 15.94
N LEU A 123 -16.78 -0.54 16.30
CA LEU A 123 -18.11 -0.56 15.67
C LEU A 123 -18.79 0.82 15.63
N GLU A 124 -18.75 1.57 16.74
CA GLU A 124 -19.28 2.94 16.82
C GLU A 124 -18.63 3.87 15.78
N MET A 125 -17.33 3.69 15.51
CA MET A 125 -16.64 4.50 14.49
C MET A 125 -17.02 4.05 13.08
N ILE A 126 -17.19 2.75 12.84
CA ILE A 126 -17.67 2.22 11.56
C ILE A 126 -19.09 2.72 11.26
N GLU A 127 -19.93 2.87 12.28
CA GLU A 127 -21.26 3.46 12.14
C GLU A 127 -21.19 4.92 11.68
N ARG A 128 -20.24 5.70 12.21
CA ARG A 128 -19.99 7.10 11.83
C ARG A 128 -19.53 7.31 10.39
N ALA A 129 -18.95 6.29 9.76
CA ALA A 129 -18.67 6.32 8.32
C ALA A 129 -19.95 6.47 7.47
N SER A 130 -21.14 6.36 8.07
CA SER A 130 -22.43 6.53 7.41
C SER A 130 -22.56 5.59 6.19
N SER A 131 -22.77 6.10 4.98
CA SER A 131 -22.84 5.30 3.75
C SER A 131 -21.49 5.04 3.09
N MET A 132 -20.39 5.55 3.65
CA MET A 132 -19.06 5.42 3.06
C MET A 132 -18.46 4.02 3.26
N PRO A 133 -17.65 3.52 2.31
CA PRO A 133 -16.93 2.27 2.48
C PRO A 133 -15.90 2.38 3.61
N VAL A 134 -15.71 1.27 4.33
CA VAL A 134 -14.75 1.19 5.43
C VAL A 134 -13.60 0.23 5.08
N PHE A 135 -12.40 0.61 5.51
CA PHE A 135 -11.15 -0.11 5.34
C PHE A 135 -10.52 -0.37 6.71
N LEU A 136 -10.21 -1.63 6.99
CA LEU A 136 -9.57 -2.05 8.23
C LEU A 136 -8.14 -2.51 7.93
N SER A 137 -7.18 -2.09 8.73
CA SER A 137 -5.81 -2.54 8.68
C SER A 137 -5.44 -3.16 10.01
N PHE A 138 -4.98 -4.41 9.98
CA PHE A 138 -4.57 -5.18 11.14
C PHE A 138 -3.06 -5.34 11.11
N THR A 139 -2.41 -4.96 12.20
CA THR A 139 -0.98 -5.19 12.40
C THR A 139 -0.80 -6.27 13.47
N LEU A 140 -0.16 -7.39 13.10
CA LEU A 140 -0.09 -8.61 13.90
C LEU A 140 1.38 -8.97 14.22
N ARG A 141 1.69 -9.27 15.49
CA ARG A 141 3.08 -9.51 15.94
C ARG A 141 3.41 -10.99 16.18
N ALA A 142 4.68 -11.31 15.91
CA ALA A 142 5.27 -12.65 15.94
C ALA A 142 5.02 -13.48 17.19
N SER A 143 5.13 -12.82 18.34
CA SER A 143 4.96 -13.50 19.60
C SER A 143 3.55 -14.06 19.74
N ASP A 144 2.55 -13.47 19.07
CA ASP A 144 1.15 -13.50 19.49
C ASP A 144 0.29 -14.60 18.87
N TYR A 145 0.88 -15.52 18.10
CA TYR A 145 0.12 -16.43 17.24
C TYR A 145 -0.36 -17.74 17.86
N GLU A 146 0.04 -18.07 19.10
CA GLU A 146 -0.36 -19.38 19.65
C GLU A 146 -1.89 -19.52 19.77
N ASN A 147 -2.66 -18.43 19.75
CA ASN A 147 -4.11 -18.41 19.58
C ASN A 147 -4.56 -17.04 19.06
N ILE A 148 -4.68 -16.86 17.74
CA ILE A 148 -5.35 -15.65 17.24
C ILE A 148 -6.82 -15.75 17.64
N PRO A 149 -7.36 -14.79 18.42
CA PRO A 149 -8.75 -14.87 18.83
C PRO A 149 -9.64 -14.98 17.61
N PRO A 150 -10.69 -15.83 17.65
CA PRO A 150 -11.76 -15.67 16.70
C PRO A 150 -12.22 -14.22 16.75
N LEU A 151 -12.64 -13.68 15.61
CA LEU A 151 -13.42 -12.46 15.63
C LEU A 151 -14.56 -12.69 16.62
N ALA A 152 -14.57 -11.97 17.74
CA ALA A 152 -15.69 -12.00 18.68
C ALA A 152 -16.88 -11.27 18.04
N ILE A 153 -17.36 -11.81 16.93
CA ILE A 153 -18.67 -11.52 16.40
C ILE A 153 -19.57 -12.25 17.38
N THR A 154 -20.01 -11.52 18.39
CA THR A 154 -20.99 -12.00 19.36
C THR A 154 -22.07 -12.80 18.61
N ASP A 155 -22.18 -14.08 18.95
CA ASP A 155 -22.98 -15.07 18.23
C ASP A 155 -24.35 -14.51 17.81
N GLY A 156 -24.61 -14.50 16.50
CA GLY A 156 -25.95 -14.33 15.93
C GLY A 156 -26.39 -12.92 15.54
N GLY A 157 -25.68 -11.87 15.94
CA GLY A 157 -25.99 -10.51 15.48
C GLY A 157 -25.33 -10.21 14.14
N SER A 158 -26.08 -10.19 13.03
CA SER A 158 -25.59 -9.59 11.78
C SER A 158 -25.21 -8.15 12.07
N ASN A 159 -23.92 -7.90 12.25
CA ASN A 159 -23.45 -6.59 12.60
C ASN A 159 -23.46 -5.73 11.34
N ILE A 160 -24.56 -4.99 11.16
CA ILE A 160 -24.82 -4.15 9.98
C ILE A 160 -23.63 -3.24 9.68
N ALA A 161 -22.90 -2.80 10.70
CA ALA A 161 -21.70 -1.98 10.55
C ALA A 161 -20.59 -2.72 9.76
N LEU A 162 -20.36 -4.02 10.01
CA LEU A 162 -19.37 -4.80 9.28
C LEU A 162 -19.72 -5.01 7.81
N GLY A 163 -21.02 -4.89 7.46
CA GLY A 163 -21.48 -4.84 6.08
C GLY A 163 -20.97 -3.64 5.28
N LYS A 164 -20.39 -2.61 5.93
CA LYS A 164 -19.74 -1.46 5.28
C LYS A 164 -18.27 -1.71 4.95
N VAL A 165 -17.64 -2.71 5.56
CA VAL A 165 -16.23 -3.01 5.35
C VAL A 165 -16.03 -3.57 3.95
N LYS A 166 -15.31 -2.82 3.13
CA LYS A 166 -14.97 -3.18 1.75
C LYS A 166 -13.52 -3.61 1.59
N GLY A 167 -12.63 -3.22 2.50
CA GLY A 167 -11.23 -3.59 2.44
C GLY A 167 -10.66 -4.02 3.77
N VAL A 168 -9.80 -5.03 3.72
CA VAL A 168 -9.04 -5.52 4.87
C VAL A 168 -7.57 -5.65 4.47
N ASP A 169 -6.71 -5.01 5.25
CA ASP A 169 -5.27 -5.12 5.17
C ASP A 169 -4.78 -5.89 6.40
N VAL A 170 -3.88 -6.86 6.20
CA VAL A 170 -3.23 -7.61 7.27
C VAL A 170 -1.73 -7.52 7.05
N ASP A 171 -1.01 -6.97 8.04
CA ASP A 171 0.44 -6.88 8.07
C ASP A 171 0.97 -7.68 9.28
N ALA A 172 1.49 -8.86 9.00
CA ALA A 172 2.11 -9.74 9.97
C ALA A 172 3.63 -9.53 9.98
N TYR A 173 4.21 -9.26 11.15
CA TYR A 173 5.66 -9.06 11.31
C TYR A 173 6.49 -10.35 11.13
N SER A 174 5.82 -11.49 11.07
CA SER A 174 6.42 -12.80 10.79
C SER A 174 5.38 -13.68 10.14
N THR A 175 5.83 -14.80 9.59
CA THR A 175 5.01 -15.73 8.82
C THR A 175 3.80 -16.19 9.63
N MET A 176 2.62 -15.71 9.25
CA MET A 176 1.32 -16.14 9.77
C MET A 176 0.67 -17.09 8.77
N HIS A 177 -0.06 -18.10 9.23
CA HIS A 177 -0.77 -18.98 8.31
C HIS A 177 -2.06 -18.32 7.84
N ILE A 178 -2.38 -18.51 6.56
CA ILE A 178 -3.63 -17.98 6.03
C ILE A 178 -4.86 -18.54 6.75
N SER A 179 -4.82 -19.79 7.22
CA SER A 179 -5.92 -20.41 7.99
C SER A 179 -6.37 -19.51 9.14
N ASP A 180 -5.42 -18.91 9.85
CA ASP A 180 -5.68 -18.04 10.99
C ASP A 180 -6.39 -16.74 10.57
N ILE A 181 -6.36 -16.43 9.28
CA ILE A 181 -7.00 -15.30 8.62
C ILE A 181 -8.25 -15.75 7.82
N LEU A 182 -8.56 -17.03 7.66
CA LEU A 182 -9.75 -17.41 6.88
C LEU A 182 -11.02 -17.35 7.72
N ASP A 183 -10.92 -17.59 9.02
CA ASP A 183 -12.10 -17.72 9.90
C ASP A 183 -12.85 -16.38 10.11
N TRP A 184 -12.11 -15.28 10.12
CA TRP A 184 -12.67 -13.93 10.34
C TRP A 184 -13.12 -13.19 9.07
N LEU A 185 -12.62 -13.51 7.87
CA LEU A 185 -12.97 -12.79 6.63
C LEU A 185 -14.45 -12.90 6.22
N PRO A 186 -15.16 -14.03 6.48
CA PRO A 186 -16.60 -14.13 6.26
C PRO A 186 -17.43 -13.06 6.98
N ALA A 187 -16.89 -12.47 8.06
CA ALA A 187 -17.53 -11.37 8.80
C ALA A 187 -17.73 -10.11 7.97
N PHE A 188 -17.04 -9.98 6.83
CA PHE A 188 -17.07 -8.83 5.94
C PHE A 188 -17.81 -9.21 4.64
N PRO A 189 -19.14 -9.21 4.63
CA PRO A 189 -19.93 -9.69 3.49
C PRO A 189 -19.82 -8.81 2.25
N ARG A 190 -19.17 -7.64 2.32
CA ARG A 190 -18.90 -6.76 1.18
C ARG A 190 -17.42 -6.58 0.90
N LEU A 191 -16.58 -7.50 1.39
CA LEU A 191 -15.14 -7.47 1.13
C LEU A 191 -14.87 -7.52 -0.37
N GLN A 192 -14.20 -6.48 -0.86
CA GLN A 192 -13.79 -6.28 -2.24
C GLN A 192 -12.28 -6.12 -2.38
N ARG A 193 -11.58 -5.75 -1.30
CA ARG A 193 -10.15 -5.48 -1.30
C ARG A 193 -9.49 -6.26 -0.18
N LEU A 194 -8.42 -6.96 -0.49
CA LEU A 194 -7.67 -7.73 0.49
C LEU A 194 -6.18 -7.49 0.27
N ARG A 195 -5.49 -7.09 1.33
CA ARG A 195 -4.03 -7.03 1.37
C ARG A 195 -3.52 -7.95 2.46
N LEU A 196 -2.61 -8.85 2.11
CA LEU A 196 -1.97 -9.75 3.04
C LEU A 196 -0.46 -9.60 2.92
N LYS A 197 0.20 -9.27 4.02
CA LYS A 197 1.65 -9.11 4.11
C LYS A 197 2.19 -9.94 5.26
N GLY A 198 3.24 -10.71 5.00
CA GLY A 198 3.80 -11.63 6.00
C GLY A 198 2.92 -12.86 6.23
N VAL A 199 2.01 -13.17 5.30
CA VAL A 199 1.07 -14.30 5.41
C VAL A 199 1.51 -15.40 4.43
N SER A 200 1.73 -16.61 4.95
CA SER A 200 1.94 -17.80 4.13
C SER A 200 0.59 -18.31 3.64
N THR A 201 0.46 -18.49 2.33
CA THR A 201 -0.74 -19.11 1.73
C THR A 201 -0.61 -20.63 1.61
N ARG A 202 0.41 -21.23 2.26
CA ARG A 202 0.49 -22.67 2.44
C ARG A 202 -0.75 -23.12 3.19
N ASN A 203 -1.43 -24.14 2.66
CA ASN A 203 -2.68 -24.69 3.19
C ASN A 203 -3.92 -23.82 2.97
N TRP A 204 -3.91 -22.92 1.98
CA TRP A 204 -5.16 -22.32 1.55
C TRP A 204 -6.14 -23.42 1.07
N PRO A 205 -7.39 -23.46 1.56
CA PRO A 205 -8.36 -24.51 1.24
C PRO A 205 -8.93 -24.28 -0.17
N TRP A 206 -8.16 -24.61 -1.21
CA TRP A 206 -8.57 -24.42 -2.60
C TRP A 206 -9.67 -25.35 -3.06
N ASP A 207 -9.90 -26.47 -2.36
CA ASP A 207 -10.94 -27.44 -2.70
C ASP A 207 -12.34 -26.79 -2.66
N GLU A 208 -12.56 -25.90 -1.68
CA GLU A 208 -13.79 -25.13 -1.53
C GLU A 208 -13.44 -23.65 -1.29
N PRO A 209 -13.14 -22.88 -2.35
CA PRO A 209 -12.74 -21.49 -2.19
C PRO A 209 -13.86 -20.70 -1.50
N PRO A 210 -13.55 -19.95 -0.42
CA PRO A 210 -14.55 -19.17 0.28
C PRO A 210 -15.33 -18.25 -0.66
N SER A 211 -16.66 -18.16 -0.47
CA SER A 211 -17.55 -17.39 -1.35
C SER A 211 -17.18 -15.90 -1.47
N TRP A 212 -16.51 -15.35 -0.46
CA TRP A 212 -16.03 -13.97 -0.47
C TRP A 212 -14.92 -13.72 -1.50
N LEU A 213 -14.15 -14.75 -1.89
CA LEU A 213 -13.10 -14.62 -2.92
C LEU A 213 -13.66 -14.14 -4.26
N ARG A 214 -14.83 -14.66 -4.65
CA ARG A 214 -15.50 -14.28 -5.90
C ARG A 214 -15.92 -12.81 -5.95
N ARG A 215 -15.92 -12.11 -4.81
CA ARG A 215 -16.26 -10.68 -4.70
C ARG A 215 -15.02 -9.79 -4.66
N LEU A 216 -13.83 -10.38 -4.46
CA LEU A 216 -12.61 -9.60 -4.48
C LEU A 216 -12.38 -9.00 -5.86
N THR A 217 -12.09 -7.72 -5.84
CA THR A 217 -11.75 -6.90 -7.00
C THR A 217 -10.28 -6.49 -6.94
N HIS A 218 -9.72 -6.34 -5.73
CA HIS A 218 -8.33 -5.95 -5.52
C HIS A 218 -7.67 -6.92 -4.54
N LEU A 219 -6.53 -7.47 -4.94
CA LEU A 219 -5.75 -8.39 -4.11
C LEU A 219 -4.29 -7.97 -4.11
N HIS A 220 -3.72 -7.83 -2.92
CA HIS A 220 -2.30 -7.56 -2.74
C HIS A 220 -1.71 -8.59 -1.79
N LEU A 221 -0.77 -9.40 -2.29
CA LEU A 221 -0.07 -10.40 -1.50
C LEU A 221 1.42 -10.08 -1.47
N LYS A 222 1.99 -9.94 -0.27
CA LYS A 222 3.43 -10.00 -0.05
C LYS A 222 3.78 -11.37 0.48
N LEU A 223 4.29 -12.21 -0.41
CA LEU A 223 4.50 -13.63 -0.20
C LEU A 223 5.78 -13.85 0.62
N THR A 224 5.69 -14.71 1.63
CA THR A 224 6.85 -15.15 2.41
C THR A 224 7.53 -16.38 1.83
N ASP A 225 6.86 -17.07 0.89
CA ASP A 225 7.37 -18.28 0.25
C ASP A 225 6.93 -18.42 -1.22
N LEU A 226 7.73 -19.14 -2.00
CA LEU A 226 7.55 -19.31 -3.45
C LEU A 226 6.29 -20.10 -3.83
N ARG A 227 6.00 -21.15 -3.06
CA ARG A 227 4.89 -22.07 -3.34
C ARG A 227 3.54 -21.36 -3.21
N SER A 228 3.49 -20.27 -2.44
CA SER A 228 2.29 -19.47 -2.23
C SER A 228 1.71 -18.86 -3.51
N ALA A 229 2.53 -18.58 -4.54
CA ALA A 229 2.05 -18.02 -5.79
C ALA A 229 1.43 -19.10 -6.69
N GLU A 230 2.05 -20.28 -6.78
CA GLU A 230 1.54 -21.40 -7.57
C GLU A 230 0.20 -21.91 -7.03
N THR A 231 0.07 -21.98 -5.70
CA THR A 231 -1.20 -22.38 -5.07
C THR A 231 -2.32 -21.40 -5.38
N LEU A 232 -2.04 -20.09 -5.42
CA LEU A 232 -3.00 -19.07 -5.85
C LEU A 232 -3.50 -19.30 -7.28
N LEU A 233 -2.60 -19.68 -8.18
CA LEU A 233 -2.89 -19.94 -9.59
C LEU A 233 -3.65 -21.25 -9.80
N ALA A 234 -3.47 -22.21 -8.88
CA ALA A 234 -4.16 -23.49 -8.89
C ALA A 234 -5.61 -23.41 -8.36
N ALA A 235 -6.07 -22.24 -7.92
CA ALA A 235 -7.45 -22.05 -7.49
C ALA A 235 -8.42 -22.51 -8.60
N PRO A 236 -9.51 -23.23 -8.25
CA PRO A 236 -10.45 -23.73 -9.24
C PRO A 236 -11.07 -22.59 -10.06
N GLY A 237 -11.36 -22.91 -11.33
CA GLY A 237 -11.84 -21.96 -12.33
C GLY A 237 -12.99 -21.10 -11.82
N GLY A 238 -12.82 -19.79 -11.89
CA GLY A 238 -13.83 -18.81 -11.48
C GLY A 238 -13.70 -18.24 -10.07
N ALA A 239 -12.75 -18.72 -9.25
CA ALA A 239 -12.49 -18.14 -7.93
C ALA A 239 -12.15 -16.63 -7.99
N TRP A 240 -11.58 -16.19 -9.11
CA TRP A 240 -11.04 -14.85 -9.32
C TRP A 240 -11.74 -14.04 -10.41
N ASP A 241 -12.94 -14.43 -10.84
CA ASP A 241 -13.65 -13.81 -11.97
C ASP A 241 -13.93 -12.31 -11.80
N SER A 242 -13.95 -11.81 -10.56
CA SER A 242 -14.18 -10.40 -10.26
C SER A 242 -12.89 -9.60 -10.07
N LEU A 243 -11.72 -10.25 -10.08
CA LEU A 243 -10.47 -9.58 -9.77
C LEU A 243 -10.06 -8.64 -10.90
N VAL A 244 -9.91 -7.36 -10.55
CA VAL A 244 -9.53 -6.26 -11.44
C VAL A 244 -8.07 -5.88 -11.23
N SER A 245 -7.57 -5.98 -10.00
CA SER A 245 -6.20 -5.60 -9.66
C SER A 245 -5.51 -6.66 -8.80
N LEU A 246 -4.31 -7.06 -9.23
CA LEU A 246 -3.48 -8.02 -8.53
C LEU A 246 -2.08 -7.43 -8.31
N THR A 247 -1.64 -7.41 -7.06
CA THR A 247 -0.24 -7.15 -6.71
C THR A 247 0.36 -8.36 -6.02
N LEU A 248 1.48 -8.84 -6.52
CA LEU A 248 2.29 -9.88 -5.91
C LEU A 248 3.65 -9.27 -5.57
N GLU A 249 4.04 -9.26 -4.30
CA GLU A 249 5.36 -8.87 -3.83
C GLU A 249 6.14 -10.09 -3.33
N ASP A 250 7.44 -10.13 -3.59
CA ASP A 250 8.36 -11.18 -3.13
C ASP A 250 7.96 -12.61 -3.55
N ALA A 251 7.29 -12.76 -4.70
CA ALA A 251 6.80 -14.05 -5.22
C ALA A 251 7.90 -15.05 -5.66
N GLY A 252 9.17 -14.66 -5.49
CA GLY A 252 10.35 -15.31 -6.03
C GLY A 252 10.25 -15.85 -7.45
N VAL A 253 10.27 -17.16 -7.69
CA VAL A 253 10.18 -17.74 -9.04
C VAL A 253 8.72 -17.94 -9.42
N LEU A 254 8.27 -17.22 -10.44
CA LEU A 254 6.86 -17.22 -10.88
C LEU A 254 6.80 -17.34 -12.40
N ASP A 255 5.95 -18.22 -12.92
CA ASP A 255 5.45 -18.08 -14.29
C ASP A 255 4.21 -17.18 -14.25
N PRO A 256 4.30 -15.96 -14.80
CA PRO A 256 3.18 -15.03 -14.84
C PRO A 256 2.16 -15.32 -15.95
N LEU A 257 2.46 -16.18 -16.94
CA LEU A 257 1.51 -16.46 -18.03
C LEU A 257 0.21 -17.11 -17.52
N PRO A 258 0.24 -18.08 -16.58
CA PRO A 258 -0.96 -18.58 -15.92
C PRO A 258 -1.81 -17.50 -15.24
N ILE A 259 -1.20 -16.40 -14.74
CA ILE A 259 -1.96 -15.28 -14.16
C ILE A 259 -2.83 -14.63 -15.23
N LEU A 260 -2.32 -14.49 -16.45
CA LEU A 260 -3.11 -13.87 -17.52
C LEU A 260 -4.29 -14.77 -17.95
N THR A 261 -4.18 -16.09 -17.79
CA THR A 261 -5.29 -17.00 -18.11
C THR A 261 -6.29 -17.15 -16.96
N SER A 262 -5.82 -17.14 -15.71
CA SER A 262 -6.67 -17.40 -14.54
C SER A 262 -7.48 -16.18 -14.09
N PHE A 263 -7.16 -14.98 -14.57
CA PHE A 263 -7.77 -13.72 -14.12
C PHE A 263 -8.35 -12.92 -15.31
N PRO A 264 -9.45 -13.37 -15.92
CA PRO A 264 -9.93 -12.82 -17.20
C PRO A 264 -10.39 -11.36 -17.15
N ARG A 265 -10.68 -10.81 -15.96
CA ARG A 265 -11.08 -9.41 -15.76
C ARG A 265 -9.95 -8.49 -15.30
N LEU A 266 -8.72 -8.99 -15.22
CA LEU A 266 -7.60 -8.24 -14.69
C LEU A 266 -7.30 -7.01 -15.56
N GLU A 267 -7.38 -5.82 -14.96
CA GLU A 267 -7.00 -4.56 -15.58
C GLU A 267 -5.60 -4.10 -15.12
N GLU A 268 -5.17 -4.56 -13.94
CA GLU A 268 -3.92 -4.14 -13.31
C GLU A 268 -3.15 -5.33 -12.76
N LEU A 269 -1.88 -5.43 -13.15
CA LEU A 269 -0.96 -6.43 -12.63
C LEU A 269 0.35 -5.76 -12.18
N PHE A 270 0.69 -5.97 -10.92
CA PHE A 270 1.94 -5.51 -10.32
C PHE A 270 2.70 -6.73 -9.79
N LEU A 271 3.85 -7.03 -10.39
CA LEU A 271 4.75 -8.09 -9.93
C LEU A 271 6.00 -7.43 -9.35
N LEU A 272 6.06 -7.32 -8.04
CA LEU A 272 7.12 -6.61 -7.32
C LEU A 272 8.11 -7.59 -6.69
N SER A 273 9.40 -7.29 -6.79
CA SER A 273 10.47 -8.12 -6.22
C SER A 273 10.43 -9.59 -6.64
N ALA A 274 10.03 -9.89 -7.88
CA ALA A 274 10.10 -11.26 -8.38
C ALA A 274 11.58 -11.66 -8.51
N MET A 275 11.96 -12.79 -7.89
CA MET A 275 13.32 -13.35 -7.97
C MET A 275 13.58 -14.02 -9.31
N SER A 276 12.55 -14.48 -10.02
CA SER A 276 12.72 -15.00 -11.38
C SER A 276 11.37 -15.07 -12.09
N LEU A 277 11.35 -14.73 -13.38
CA LEU A 277 10.26 -15.13 -14.26
C LEU A 277 10.71 -16.43 -14.92
N ALA A 278 10.12 -17.55 -14.55
CA ALA A 278 10.48 -18.83 -15.14
C ALA A 278 10.11 -18.82 -16.63
N ALA A 279 11.11 -18.87 -17.51
CA ALA A 279 10.88 -19.28 -18.88
C ALA A 279 10.54 -20.77 -18.83
N ASN A 280 9.28 -21.11 -19.12
CA ASN A 280 8.68 -22.45 -19.07
C ASN A 280 9.71 -23.58 -18.82
N PRO A 281 9.84 -24.08 -17.57
CA PRO A 281 10.95 -24.94 -17.15
C PRO A 281 11.04 -26.25 -17.94
N ASN A 282 9.97 -26.63 -18.65
CA ASN A 282 9.92 -27.82 -19.49
C ASN A 282 10.64 -27.68 -20.85
N GLN A 283 11.20 -26.52 -21.19
CA GLN A 283 12.00 -26.35 -22.42
C GLN A 283 13.47 -26.79 -22.28
N GLY A 284 13.86 -27.35 -21.13
CA GLY A 284 15.19 -27.90 -20.89
C GLY A 284 15.44 -29.24 -21.61
N GLY A 285 15.63 -29.19 -22.93
CA GLY A 285 16.34 -30.23 -23.68
C GLY A 285 15.45 -31.20 -24.47
N GLY A 286 15.38 -31.00 -25.79
CA GLY A 286 15.00 -32.08 -26.73
C GLY A 286 14.10 -31.71 -27.90
N GLY A 287 14.61 -30.92 -28.86
CA GLY A 287 14.42 -31.23 -30.29
C GLY A 287 13.14 -30.83 -31.05
N GLY A 288 12.12 -30.25 -30.45
CA GLY A 288 10.88 -29.86 -31.17
C GLY A 288 10.56 -28.37 -31.05
N GLY A 289 10.89 -27.57 -32.07
CA GLY A 289 10.78 -26.10 -32.08
C GLY A 289 9.35 -25.52 -32.22
N THR A 290 8.37 -26.02 -31.48
CA THR A 290 7.04 -25.39 -31.44
C THR A 290 7.10 -24.14 -30.55
N GLN A 291 6.87 -22.97 -31.15
CA GLN A 291 6.73 -21.73 -30.37
C GLN A 291 5.56 -21.90 -29.37
N PRO A 292 5.73 -21.49 -28.10
CA PRO A 292 4.65 -21.56 -27.13
C PRO A 292 3.47 -20.68 -27.59
N PRO A 293 2.23 -21.09 -27.29
CA PRO A 293 1.06 -20.29 -27.63
C PRO A 293 1.12 -18.91 -26.97
N ILE A 294 0.83 -17.86 -27.73
CA ILE A 294 0.78 -16.49 -27.24
C ILE A 294 -0.49 -16.32 -26.40
N VAL A 295 -0.33 -15.93 -25.14
CA VAL A 295 -1.44 -15.61 -24.24
C VAL A 295 -1.93 -14.19 -24.50
N VAL A 296 -3.20 -14.04 -24.90
CA VAL A 296 -3.80 -12.73 -25.17
C VAL A 296 -4.62 -12.29 -23.96
N HIS A 297 -4.29 -11.13 -23.38
CA HIS A 297 -5.08 -10.56 -22.29
C HIS A 297 -5.78 -9.26 -22.72
N ALA A 298 -7.07 -9.34 -23.04
CA ALA A 298 -7.81 -8.25 -23.68
C ALA A 298 -8.09 -7.04 -22.77
N ARG A 299 -7.98 -7.18 -21.44
CA ARG A 299 -8.37 -6.14 -20.48
C ARG A 299 -7.22 -5.50 -19.70
N LEU A 300 -6.00 -6.03 -19.82
CA LEU A 300 -4.90 -5.57 -18.96
C LEU A 300 -4.45 -4.20 -19.44
N ARG A 301 -4.67 -3.17 -18.62
CA ARG A 301 -4.39 -1.76 -18.91
C ARG A 301 -3.11 -1.28 -18.25
N ARG A 302 -2.77 -1.84 -17.09
CA ARG A 302 -1.59 -1.47 -16.31
C ARG A 302 -0.77 -2.72 -16.01
N LEU A 303 0.50 -2.70 -16.37
CA LEU A 303 1.46 -3.74 -16.03
C LEU A 303 2.68 -3.08 -15.40
N SER A 304 3.07 -3.51 -14.19
CA SER A 304 4.31 -3.11 -13.54
C SER A 304 5.11 -4.34 -13.13
N LEU A 305 6.40 -4.36 -13.49
CA LEU A 305 7.30 -5.46 -13.19
C LEU A 305 8.54 -4.92 -12.47
N CYS A 306 8.81 -5.38 -11.25
CA CYS A 306 10.06 -5.19 -10.55
C CYS A 306 10.76 -6.53 -10.40
N ILE A 307 11.89 -6.70 -11.09
CA ILE A 307 12.60 -7.97 -11.14
C ILE A 307 14.01 -7.76 -10.59
N ARG A 308 14.30 -8.44 -9.48
CA ARG A 308 15.56 -8.30 -8.74
C ARG A 308 16.67 -9.23 -9.25
N ALA A 309 16.37 -10.20 -10.09
CA ALA A 309 17.39 -11.09 -10.62
C ALA A 309 17.84 -10.69 -12.03
N ARG A 310 19.03 -11.16 -12.42
CA ARG A 310 19.59 -11.14 -13.78
C ARG A 310 18.82 -12.05 -14.76
N GLN A 311 17.53 -12.21 -14.56
CA GLN A 311 16.68 -13.10 -15.33
C GLN A 311 16.13 -12.35 -16.54
N ARG A 312 15.94 -13.10 -17.62
CA ARG A 312 15.45 -12.55 -18.88
C ARG A 312 13.96 -12.30 -18.76
N VAL A 313 13.55 -11.04 -18.92
CA VAL A 313 12.14 -10.67 -19.10
C VAL A 313 11.61 -11.02 -20.48
N ALA A 314 12.52 -11.25 -21.43
CA ALA A 314 12.20 -11.48 -22.84
C ALA A 314 11.23 -12.65 -23.05
N PRO A 315 11.42 -13.84 -22.43
CA PRO A 315 10.51 -14.97 -22.61
C PRO A 315 9.11 -14.67 -22.09
N PHE A 316 8.99 -13.95 -20.98
CA PHE A 316 7.70 -13.52 -20.45
C PHE A 316 6.97 -12.68 -21.50
N PHE A 317 7.56 -11.55 -21.91
CA PHE A 317 6.96 -10.66 -22.89
C PHE A 317 6.64 -11.35 -24.22
N ALA A 318 7.54 -12.20 -24.74
CA ALA A 318 7.34 -12.95 -25.97
C ALA A 318 6.09 -13.85 -25.93
N GLY A 319 5.74 -14.37 -24.75
CA GLY A 319 4.59 -15.24 -24.54
C GLY A 319 3.24 -14.53 -24.44
N MET A 320 3.14 -13.20 -24.58
CA MET A 320 1.87 -12.48 -24.41
C MET A 320 1.56 -11.41 -25.45
N ALA A 321 0.28 -11.09 -25.61
CA ALA A 321 -0.22 -9.90 -26.30
C ALA A 321 -1.25 -9.16 -25.43
N LEU A 322 -1.06 -7.85 -25.25
CA LEU A 322 -1.82 -7.02 -24.31
C LEU A 322 -2.46 -5.81 -25.03
N PRO A 323 -3.51 -6.02 -25.86
CA PRO A 323 -4.05 -4.98 -26.73
C PRO A 323 -4.63 -3.76 -25.99
N ALA A 324 -5.05 -3.92 -24.73
CA ALA A 324 -5.57 -2.84 -23.91
C ALA A 324 -4.51 -2.12 -23.06
N LEU A 325 -3.22 -2.50 -23.17
CA LEU A 325 -2.17 -1.96 -22.33
C LEU A 325 -1.97 -0.47 -22.60
N ARG A 326 -2.05 0.33 -21.53
CA ARG A 326 -1.88 1.79 -21.56
C ARG A 326 -0.69 2.25 -20.74
N ARG A 327 -0.38 1.57 -19.63
CA ARG A 327 0.73 1.93 -18.74
C ARG A 327 1.62 0.74 -18.51
N LEU A 328 2.92 0.94 -18.75
CA LEU A 328 3.93 -0.08 -18.55
C LEU A 328 5.03 0.46 -17.63
N GLY A 329 5.20 -0.18 -16.48
CA GLY A 329 6.34 0.04 -15.58
C GLY A 329 7.27 -1.16 -15.64
N VAL A 330 8.56 -0.95 -15.87
CA VAL A 330 9.53 -2.03 -15.76
C VAL A 330 10.78 -1.59 -15.03
N CYS A 331 11.11 -2.33 -13.97
CA CYS A 331 12.29 -2.19 -13.16
C CYS A 331 13.09 -3.48 -13.22
N ALA A 332 14.36 -3.35 -13.54
CA ALA A 332 15.25 -4.49 -13.62
C ALA A 332 16.71 -4.11 -13.39
N GLU A 333 17.50 -5.09 -12.96
CA GLU A 333 18.93 -4.92 -12.79
C GLU A 333 19.65 -4.82 -14.15
N THR A 334 20.52 -3.82 -14.24
CA THR A 334 20.83 -3.01 -15.44
C THR A 334 21.65 -3.65 -16.56
N GLY A 335 22.05 -4.92 -16.44
CA GLY A 335 22.98 -5.54 -17.39
C GLY A 335 22.33 -5.95 -18.72
N GLU A 336 21.20 -6.65 -18.66
CA GLU A 336 20.58 -7.26 -19.84
C GLU A 336 19.60 -6.32 -20.58
N TRP A 337 19.09 -5.30 -19.89
CA TRP A 337 18.05 -4.41 -20.43
C TRP A 337 18.50 -3.52 -21.56
N MET A 338 19.77 -3.09 -21.58
CA MET A 338 20.21 -2.06 -22.51
C MET A 338 20.11 -2.46 -23.99
N HIS A 339 20.20 -3.74 -24.33
CA HIS A 339 20.18 -4.19 -25.73
C HIS A 339 18.98 -5.09 -26.01
N ALA A 340 18.69 -6.05 -25.13
CA ALA A 340 17.55 -6.93 -25.30
C ALA A 340 16.23 -6.26 -24.91
N GLY A 341 16.23 -5.35 -23.92
CA GLY A 341 15.02 -4.73 -23.38
C GLY A 341 14.25 -3.92 -24.41
N ALA A 342 14.92 -3.05 -25.18
CA ALA A 342 14.27 -2.28 -26.24
C ALA A 342 13.59 -3.16 -27.28
N LEU A 343 14.30 -4.18 -27.78
CA LEU A 343 13.76 -5.12 -28.78
C LEU A 343 12.56 -5.89 -28.22
N VAL A 344 12.59 -6.26 -26.94
CA VAL A 344 11.50 -6.95 -26.28
C VAL A 344 10.26 -6.06 -26.12
N LEU A 345 10.46 -4.79 -25.73
CA LEU A 345 9.37 -3.83 -25.61
C LEU A 345 8.78 -3.49 -26.98
N ASP A 346 9.62 -3.31 -28.01
CA ASP A 346 9.17 -3.10 -29.39
C ASP A 346 8.31 -4.27 -29.85
N ALA A 347 8.79 -5.50 -29.67
CA ALA A 347 8.07 -6.69 -30.04
C ALA A 347 6.75 -6.83 -29.26
N LEU A 348 6.70 -6.42 -27.98
CA LEU A 348 5.47 -6.41 -27.20
C LEU A 348 4.45 -5.43 -27.77
N VAL A 349 4.83 -4.17 -28.01
CA VAL A 349 3.90 -3.15 -28.51
C VAL A 349 3.44 -3.47 -29.92
N GLU A 350 4.34 -3.93 -30.79
CA GLU A 350 4.02 -4.35 -32.15
C GLU A 350 3.01 -5.51 -32.16
N ARG A 351 3.28 -6.56 -31.38
CA ARG A 351 2.39 -7.74 -31.27
C ARG A 351 1.06 -7.40 -30.61
N SER A 352 1.07 -6.56 -29.58
CA SER A 352 -0.12 -6.17 -28.85
C SER A 352 -0.97 -5.15 -29.59
N ARG A 353 -0.36 -4.37 -30.50
CA ARG A 353 -0.97 -3.21 -31.17
C ARG A 353 -1.61 -2.23 -30.18
N CYS A 354 -1.02 -2.13 -28.98
CA CYS A 354 -1.52 -1.26 -27.92
C CYS A 354 -1.05 0.18 -28.12
N ARG A 355 -1.68 1.13 -27.41
CA ARG A 355 -1.30 2.54 -27.40
C ARG A 355 -0.87 2.91 -25.98
N LEU A 356 0.43 2.88 -25.75
CA LEU A 356 0.97 3.25 -24.45
C LEU A 356 0.81 4.75 -24.21
N GLU A 357 0.19 5.09 -23.09
CA GLU A 357 0.05 6.45 -22.56
C GLU A 357 1.21 6.80 -21.63
N SER A 358 1.77 5.81 -20.93
CA SER A 358 2.87 6.01 -19.98
C SER A 358 3.84 4.83 -19.97
N LEU A 359 5.13 5.14 -19.97
CA LEU A 359 6.23 4.20 -19.82
C LEU A 359 7.13 4.66 -18.66
N VAL A 360 7.32 3.80 -17.66
CA VAL A 360 8.25 4.02 -16.56
C VAL A 360 9.34 2.96 -16.62
N LEU A 361 10.58 3.35 -16.84
CA LEU A 361 11.73 2.47 -16.72
C LEU A 361 12.49 2.81 -15.44
N SER A 362 12.72 1.83 -14.58
CA SER A 362 13.49 2.02 -13.36
C SER A 362 14.76 1.18 -13.42
N ALA A 363 15.88 1.80 -13.04
CA ALA A 363 17.16 1.11 -12.96
C ALA A 363 17.68 1.17 -11.52
N VAL A 364 18.02 0.00 -10.97
CA VAL A 364 18.49 -0.14 -9.58
C VAL A 364 19.95 0.32 -9.43
N HIS A 365 20.73 0.34 -10.52
CA HIS A 365 22.14 0.74 -10.50
C HIS A 365 22.44 1.91 -11.45
N THR A 366 23.30 2.82 -10.98
CA THR A 366 23.58 4.13 -11.58
C THR A 366 24.49 4.19 -12.82
N PRO A 367 25.34 3.20 -13.19
CA PRO A 367 26.35 3.46 -14.23
C PRO A 367 25.75 3.58 -15.64
N PHE A 368 24.50 3.16 -15.84
CA PHE A 368 23.84 3.14 -17.15
C PHE A 368 22.65 4.10 -17.24
N ALA A 369 22.70 5.14 -16.42
CA ALA A 369 21.54 5.99 -16.25
C ALA A 369 21.19 6.78 -17.52
N ARG A 370 22.24 7.19 -18.23
CA ARG A 370 22.11 7.96 -19.47
C ARG A 370 21.58 7.08 -20.60
N GLU A 371 22.16 5.89 -20.78
CA GLU A 371 21.78 4.94 -21.82
C GLU A 371 20.33 4.47 -21.66
N THR A 372 19.89 4.21 -20.42
CA THR A 372 18.51 3.82 -20.13
C THR A 372 17.54 4.95 -20.48
N ARG A 373 17.90 6.21 -20.19
CA ARG A 373 17.11 7.39 -20.58
C ARG A 373 17.04 7.55 -22.10
N GLU A 374 18.17 7.51 -22.78
CA GLU A 374 18.23 7.62 -24.25
C GLU A 374 17.43 6.49 -24.93
N LEU A 375 17.44 5.28 -24.36
CA LEU A 375 16.62 4.16 -24.84
C LEU A 375 15.12 4.42 -24.60
N ALA A 376 14.74 4.86 -23.41
CA ALA A 376 13.35 5.18 -23.06
C ALA A 376 12.79 6.27 -23.97
N GLU A 377 13.54 7.35 -24.19
CA GLU A 377 13.16 8.48 -25.03
C GLU A 377 12.98 8.04 -26.49
N ARG A 378 13.95 7.31 -27.06
CA ARG A 378 13.83 6.76 -28.43
C ARG A 378 12.63 5.84 -28.58
N PHE A 379 12.37 5.01 -27.57
CA PHE A 379 11.18 4.15 -27.56
C PHE A 379 9.90 4.99 -27.54
N GLY A 380 9.85 6.01 -26.67
CA GLY A 380 8.75 6.95 -26.57
C GLY A 380 8.45 7.68 -27.87
N GLU A 381 9.49 8.20 -28.53
CA GLU A 381 9.38 8.86 -29.84
C GLU A 381 8.85 7.90 -30.91
N ARG A 382 9.40 6.68 -30.99
CA ARG A 382 9.01 5.68 -32.00
C ARG A 382 7.54 5.27 -31.88
N TRP A 383 7.05 5.08 -30.66
CA TRP A 383 5.69 4.59 -30.40
C TRP A 383 4.70 5.69 -30.02
N GLY A 384 5.13 6.96 -29.97
CA GLY A 384 4.30 8.10 -29.61
C GLY A 384 3.80 8.06 -28.16
N VAL A 385 4.63 7.60 -27.22
CA VAL A 385 4.29 7.53 -25.79
C VAL A 385 4.46 8.92 -25.16
N PRO A 386 3.38 9.58 -24.67
CA PRO A 386 3.45 10.97 -24.23
C PRO A 386 4.15 11.16 -22.87
N ASP A 387 4.12 10.16 -22.00
CA ASP A 387 4.72 10.22 -20.65
C ASP A 387 5.78 9.12 -20.50
N VAL A 388 7.04 9.46 -20.76
CA VAL A 388 8.18 8.56 -20.54
C VAL A 388 8.97 9.05 -19.35
N ARG A 389 9.13 8.19 -18.33
CA ARG A 389 9.89 8.48 -17.11
C ARG A 389 10.96 7.46 -16.88
N VAL A 390 12.11 7.94 -16.39
CA VAL A 390 13.18 7.08 -15.91
C VAL A 390 13.47 7.40 -14.46
N ASN A 391 13.21 6.41 -13.61
CA ASN A 391 13.33 6.52 -12.16
C ASN A 391 14.57 5.79 -11.67
N TRP A 392 15.08 6.22 -10.51
CA TRP A 392 16.30 5.67 -9.92
C TRP A 392 16.04 5.15 -8.51
N GLY A 393 16.31 3.86 -8.32
CA GLY A 393 16.20 3.19 -7.03
C GLY A 393 14.81 2.63 -6.71
N GLU A 394 14.80 1.62 -5.84
CA GLU A 394 13.60 0.83 -5.50
C GLU A 394 12.46 1.67 -4.89
N ARG A 395 12.78 2.77 -4.21
CA ARG A 395 11.79 3.60 -3.51
C ARG A 395 10.83 4.31 -4.47
N GLU A 396 11.31 4.74 -5.63
CA GLU A 396 10.47 5.48 -6.59
C GLU A 396 9.45 4.57 -7.27
N GLU A 397 9.80 3.31 -7.48
CA GLU A 397 8.87 2.33 -8.01
C GLU A 397 7.80 1.96 -6.99
N MET A 398 8.18 1.71 -5.73
CA MET A 398 7.20 1.49 -4.66
C MET A 398 6.24 2.68 -4.57
N ARG A 399 6.73 3.92 -4.69
CA ARG A 399 5.89 5.12 -4.75
C ARG A 399 4.94 5.12 -5.95
N TYR A 400 5.39 4.69 -7.13
CA TYR A 400 4.52 4.59 -8.30
C TYR A 400 3.38 3.59 -8.08
N VAL A 401 3.69 2.42 -7.50
CA VAL A 401 2.69 1.41 -7.19
C VAL A 401 1.76 1.88 -6.08
N GLU A 402 2.30 2.49 -5.02
CA GLU A 402 1.53 3.07 -3.92
C GLU A 402 0.60 4.19 -4.42
N ALA A 403 1.07 5.06 -5.30
CA ALA A 403 0.25 6.08 -5.94
C ALA A 403 -0.88 5.48 -6.78
N CYS A 404 -0.61 4.38 -7.50
CA CYS A 404 -1.68 3.64 -8.20
C CYS A 404 -2.67 2.99 -7.23
N LYS A 405 -2.19 2.54 -6.06
CA LYS A 405 -3.02 1.95 -5.00
C LYS A 405 -3.77 2.99 -4.18
N ALA A 406 -3.44 4.28 -4.25
CA ALA A 406 -4.19 5.32 -3.54
C ALA A 406 -5.67 5.34 -3.98
N ASP A 407 -5.94 5.11 -5.27
CA ASP A 407 -7.29 4.94 -5.84
C ASP A 407 -8.02 3.70 -5.26
N TRP A 408 -7.30 2.81 -4.57
CA TRP A 408 -7.94 1.68 -3.92
C TRP A 408 -8.68 2.06 -2.64
N TYR A 409 -8.48 3.25 -2.09
CA TYR A 409 -9.10 3.65 -0.83
C TYR A 409 -10.04 4.84 -0.98
N SER A 410 -10.27 5.28 -2.23
CA SER A 410 -11.23 6.33 -2.59
C SER A 410 -12.68 5.85 -2.68
#